data_AF-A0A1G5FSX7-F1
#
_entry.id   AF-A0A1G5FSX7-F1
#
_cell.length_a   1.000
_cell.length_b   1.000
_cell.length_c   1.000
_cell.angle_alpha   90.00
_cell.angle_beta   90.00
_cell.angle_gamma   90.00
#
_symmetry.space_group_name_H-M   'P 1'
#
loop_
_entity.id
_entity.type
_entity.pdbx_description
1 polymer ?
#
loop_
_entity_poly.entity_id
_entity_poly.type
_entity_poly.pdbx_seq_one_letter_code
_entity_poly.pdbx_strand_id
1 'polypeptide(L)'
;MTDLSTFERYYKLADDLIERSTKEQLAECTRLLALNLAHHQALYGEIPQDQMLTILEGAEPSEAQLKLLIDGMKNLIGVLANNINGLDEQKH
;
A
#
# COMPACT_ATOMS: atom_id res chain seq x y z
N MET A 1 -17.10 8.79 -8.80
CA MET A 1 -17.14 7.43 -9.36
C MET A 1 -15.72 6.90 -9.26
N THR A 2 -15.49 6.01 -8.30
CA THR A 2 -14.21 5.32 -8.18
C THR A 2 -14.23 4.22 -9.24
N ASP A 3 -13.34 4.31 -10.23
CA ASP A 3 -13.32 3.39 -11.35
C ASP A 3 -12.02 2.58 -11.38
N LEU A 4 -12.04 1.49 -12.14
CA LEU A 4 -10.90 0.59 -12.30
C LEU A 4 -9.66 1.35 -12.81
N SER A 5 -9.85 2.37 -13.65
CA SER A 5 -8.76 3.20 -14.18
C SER A 5 -7.99 3.96 -13.09
N THR A 6 -8.66 4.33 -12.01
CA THR A 6 -8.02 4.95 -10.85
C THR A 6 -7.14 3.96 -10.11
N PHE A 7 -7.61 2.72 -9.94
CA PHE A 7 -6.81 1.66 -9.33
C PHE A 7 -5.59 1.33 -10.18
N GLU A 8 -5.75 1.10 -11.48
CA GLU A 8 -4.65 0.78 -12.41
C GLU A 8 -3.54 1.85 -12.38
N ARG A 9 -3.92 3.13 -12.30
CA ARG A 9 -2.98 4.24 -12.21
C ARG A 9 -2.15 4.22 -10.92
N TYR A 10 -2.81 4.01 -9.78
CA TYR A 10 -2.09 3.93 -8.50
C TYR A 10 -1.26 2.66 -8.41
N TYR A 11 -1.77 1.55 -8.94
CA TYR A 11 -1.03 0.30 -9.02
C TYR A 11 0.26 0.47 -9.82
N LYS A 12 0.17 1.06 -11.03
CA LYS A 12 1.35 1.35 -11.85
C LYS A 12 2.35 2.28 -11.15
N LEU A 13 1.86 3.31 -10.47
CA LEU A 13 2.75 4.21 -9.73
C LEU A 13 3.45 3.48 -8.56
N ALA A 14 2.76 2.57 -7.88
CA ALA A 14 3.36 1.74 -6.84
C ALA A 14 4.46 0.84 -7.43
N ASP A 15 4.21 0.20 -8.57
CA ASP A 15 5.22 -0.61 -9.28
C ASP A 15 6.45 0.22 -9.67
N ASP A 16 6.25 1.41 -10.27
CA ASP A 16 7.35 2.31 -10.65
C ASP A 16 8.20 2.72 -9.42
N LEU A 17 7.58 2.91 -8.25
CA LEU A 17 8.29 3.23 -7.01
C LEU A 17 9.01 2.02 -6.42
N ILE A 18 8.42 0.83 -6.51
CA ILE A 18 9.04 -0.43 -6.08
C ILE A 18 10.29 -0.70 -6.92
N GLU A 19 10.20 -0.57 -8.24
CA GLU A 19 11.35 -0.78 -9.15
C GLU A 19 12.52 0.17 -8.88
N ARG A 20 12.22 1.40 -8.42
CA ARG A 20 13.23 2.41 -8.07
C ARG A 20 13.78 2.27 -6.65
N SER A 21 13.16 1.44 -5.82
CA SER A 21 13.55 1.28 -4.42
C SER A 21 14.65 0.24 -4.26
N THR A 22 15.60 0.52 -3.38
CA THR A 22 16.57 -0.49 -2.91
C THR A 22 15.88 -1.52 -2.01
N LYS A 23 16.54 -2.67 -1.83
CA LYS A 23 16.05 -3.72 -0.92
C LYS A 23 15.87 -3.21 0.51
N GLU A 24 16.78 -2.36 0.97
CA GLU A 24 16.75 -1.77 2.30
C GLU A 24 15.54 -0.84 2.47
N GLN A 25 15.25 0.00 1.47
CA GLN A 25 14.08 0.88 1.44
C GLN A 25 12.77 0.07 1.44
N LEU A 26 12.69 -1.01 0.66
CA LEU A 26 11.53 -1.91 0.66
C LEU A 26 11.35 -2.62 2.01
N ALA A 27 12.44 -3.05 2.64
CA ALA A 27 12.39 -3.66 3.97
C ALA A 27 11.89 -2.68 5.03
N GLU A 28 12.31 -1.42 4.97
CA GLU A 28 11.84 -0.38 5.88
C GLU A 28 10.36 -0.04 5.65
N CYS A 29 9.94 0.12 4.39
CA CYS A 29 8.52 0.32 4.04
C CYS A 29 7.65 -0.83 4.57
N THR A 30 8.13 -2.07 4.44
CA THR A 30 7.43 -3.26 4.96
C THR A 30 7.28 -3.21 6.48
N ARG A 31 8.33 -2.84 7.22
CA ARG A 31 8.27 -2.69 8.68
C ARG A 31 7.28 -1.59 9.09
N LEU A 32 7.28 -0.46 8.39
CA LEU A 32 6.36 0.64 8.67
C LEU A 32 4.90 0.23 8.43
N LEU A 33 4.62 -0.49 7.34
CA LEU A 33 3.28 -1.02 7.07
C LEU A 33 2.85 -2.04 8.14
N ALA A 34 3.75 -2.91 8.60
CA ALA A 34 3.45 -3.84 9.69
C ALA A 34 3.11 -3.12 11.00
N LEU A 35 3.81 -2.03 11.32
CA LEU A 35 3.51 -1.19 12.48
C LEU A 35 2.17 -0.47 12.34
N ASN A 36 1.85 0.06 11.16
CA ASN A 36 0.55 0.67 10.89
C ASN A 36 -0.60 -0.34 11.05
N LEU A 37 -0.40 -1.57 10.56
CA LEU A 37 -1.37 -2.66 10.73
C LEU A 37 -1.57 -3.00 12.21
N ALA A 38 -0.49 -3.20 12.96
CA ALA A 38 -0.56 -3.52 14.39
C ALA A 38 -1.23 -2.38 15.20
N HIS A 39 -0.94 -1.13 14.87
CA HIS A 39 -1.56 0.03 15.50
C HIS A 39 -3.08 0.07 15.24
N HIS A 40 -3.50 -0.16 13.99
CA HIS A 40 -4.92 -0.26 13.66
C HIS A 40 -5.59 -1.41 14.41
N GLN A 41 -4.97 -2.59 14.44
CA GLN A 41 -5.52 -3.76 15.13
C GLN A 41 -5.68 -3.54 16.63
N ALA A 42 -4.76 -2.82 17.26
CA ALA A 42 -4.86 -2.46 18.67
C ALA A 42 -6.05 -1.54 18.97
N LEU A 43 -6.46 -0.69 18.01
CA LEU A 43 -7.55 0.27 18.19
C LEU A 43 -8.91 -0.27 17.76
N TYR A 44 -8.96 -1.11 16.72
CA TYR A 44 -10.20 -1.50 16.04
C TYR A 44 -10.42 -3.01 15.94
N GLY A 45 -9.48 -3.82 16.43
CA GLY A 45 -9.54 -5.28 16.37
C GLY A 45 -8.87 -5.88 15.13
N GLU A 46 -8.80 -7.21 15.10
CA GLU A 46 -8.12 -7.96 14.04
C GLU A 46 -8.77 -7.77 12.67
N ILE A 47 -7.96 -7.74 11.62
CA ILE A 47 -8.42 -7.73 10.22
C ILE A 47 -8.46 -9.18 9.73
N PRO A 48 -9.62 -9.70 9.30
CA PRO A 48 -9.73 -11.05 8.75
C PRO A 48 -8.91 -11.18 7.45
N GLN A 49 -7.82 -11.96 7.49
CA GLN A 49 -6.88 -12.08 6.36
C GLN A 49 -7.50 -12.80 5.15
N ASP A 50 -8.38 -13.76 5.41
CA ASP A 50 -9.19 -14.47 4.43
C ASP A 50 -10.04 -13.53 3.56
N GLN A 51 -10.57 -12.46 4.14
CA GLN A 51 -11.29 -11.43 3.38
C GLN A 51 -10.36 -10.64 2.47
N MET A 52 -9.15 -10.31 2.93
CA MET A 52 -8.17 -9.58 2.13
C MET A 52 -7.64 -10.41 0.96
N LEU A 53 -7.39 -11.71 1.18
CA LEU A 53 -7.00 -12.65 0.12
C LEU A 53 -8.08 -12.78 -0.95
N THR A 54 -9.34 -12.92 -0.53
CA THR A 54 -10.48 -12.99 -1.46
C THR A 54 -10.58 -11.75 -2.36
N ILE A 55 -10.23 -10.57 -1.84
CA ILE A 55 -10.22 -9.32 -2.62
C ILE A 55 -9.12 -9.31 -3.68
N LEU A 56 -7.96 -9.91 -3.38
CA LEU A 56 -6.84 -10.00 -4.32
C LEU A 56 -7.04 -11.07 -5.39
N GLU A 57 -7.74 -12.16 -5.06
CA GLU A 57 -7.97 -13.30 -5.95
C GLU A 57 -9.22 -13.14 -6.84
N GLY A 58 -10.10 -12.18 -6.52
CA GLY A 58 -11.34 -11.94 -7.26
C GLY A 58 -11.10 -11.37 -8.67
N ALA A 59 -11.79 -11.92 -9.67
CA ALA A 59 -11.67 -11.47 -11.07
C ALA A 59 -12.25 -10.06 -11.32
N GLU A 60 -13.28 -9.66 -10.56
CA GLU A 60 -13.86 -8.31 -10.61
C GLU A 60 -14.20 -7.83 -9.18
N PRO A 61 -13.51 -6.79 -8.67
CA PRO A 61 -13.80 -6.25 -7.35
C PRO A 61 -15.10 -5.44 -7.37
N SER A 62 -15.94 -5.60 -6.35
CA SER A 62 -17.06 -4.69 -6.08
C SER A 62 -16.55 -3.27 -5.81
N GLU A 63 -17.42 -2.25 -5.88
CA GLU A 63 -17.02 -0.85 -5.64
C GLU A 63 -16.33 -0.64 -4.27
N ALA A 64 -16.82 -1.34 -3.23
CA ALA A 64 -16.21 -1.29 -1.90
C ALA A 64 -14.81 -1.91 -1.88
N GLN A 65 -14.63 -3.05 -2.56
CA GLN A 65 -13.33 -3.72 -2.68
C GLN A 65 -12.36 -2.90 -3.53
N LEU A 66 -12.84 -2.30 -4.62
CA LEU A 66 -12.05 -1.41 -5.48
C LEU A 66 -11.58 -0.16 -4.71
N LYS A 67 -12.46 0.44 -3.89
CA LYS A 67 -12.08 1.54 -3.01
C LYS A 67 -11.00 1.11 -2.02
N LEU A 68 -11.15 -0.08 -1.42
CA LEU A 68 -10.14 -0.62 -0.49
C LEU A 68 -8.79 -0.83 -1.19
N LEU A 69 -8.79 -1.40 -2.40
CA LEU A 69 -7.59 -1.58 -3.21
C LEU A 69 -6.90 -0.25 -3.52
N ILE A 70 -7.66 0.77 -3.92
CA ILE A 70 -7.14 2.13 -4.19
C ILE A 70 -6.54 2.76 -2.92
N ASP A 71 -7.26 2.68 -1.80
CA ASP A 71 -6.77 3.25 -0.54
C ASP A 71 -5.53 2.49 -0.03
N GLY A 72 -5.47 1.16 -0.23
CA GLY A 72 -4.28 0.34 0.02
C GLY A 72 -3.08 0.76 -0.82
N MET A 73 -3.27 0.99 -2.13
CA MET A 73 -2.19 1.48 -3.01
C MET A 73 -1.72 2.87 -2.61
N LYS A 74 -2.62 3.78 -2.23
CA LYS A 74 -2.23 5.11 -1.71
C LYS A 74 -1.37 5.02 -0.45
N ASN A 75 -1.71 4.13 0.47
CA ASN A 75 -0.91 3.89 1.67
C ASN A 75 0.50 3.38 1.29
N LEU A 76 0.59 2.43 0.37
CA LEU A 76 1.86 1.91 -0.15
C LEU A 76 2.71 3.00 -0.81
N ILE A 77 2.12 3.79 -1.71
CA ILE A 77 2.79 4.92 -2.37
C ILE A 77 3.28 5.93 -1.34
N GLY A 78 2.47 6.24 -0.32
CA GLY A 78 2.85 7.18 0.73
C GLY A 78 4.10 6.73 1.50
N VAL A 79 4.17 5.46 1.89
CA VAL A 79 5.36 4.94 2.59
C VAL A 79 6.58 4.85 1.66
N LEU A 80 6.41 4.42 0.41
CA LEU A 80 7.49 4.34 -0.58
C LEU A 80 8.06 5.72 -0.90
N ALA A 81 7.21 6.70 -1.21
CA ALA A 81 7.63 8.05 -1.56
C ALA A 81 8.35 8.74 -0.38
N ASN A 82 7.84 8.59 0.84
CA ASN A 82 8.49 9.13 2.02
C ASN A 82 9.87 8.49 2.28
N ASN A 83 10.00 7.19 2.05
CA ASN A 83 11.27 6.49 2.27
C ASN A 83 12.31 6.80 1.16
N ILE A 84 11.87 6.89 -0.10
CA ILE A 84 12.71 7.29 -1.23
C ILE A 84 13.22 8.72 -1.04
N ASN A 85 12.35 9.67 -0.71
CA ASN A 85 12.72 11.10 -0.60
C ASN A 85 13.38 11.43 0.74
N GLY A 86 12.99 10.76 1.84
CA GLY A 86 13.52 11.01 3.18
C GLY A 86 14.99 10.60 3.38
N LEU A 87 15.52 9.70 2.54
CA LEU A 87 16.95 9.34 2.54
C LEU A 87 17.83 10.36 1.80
N ASP A 88 17.27 11.15 0.89
CA ASP A 88 18.00 12.22 0.20
C ASP A 88 18.13 13.46 1.09
N GLU A 89 17.13 13.74 1.95
CA GLU A 89 17.19 14.88 2.88
C GLU A 89 18.16 14.66 4.06
N GLN A 90 18.50 13.42 4.42
CA GLN A 90 19.48 13.14 5.48
C GLN A 90 20.95 13.17 5.03
N LYS A 91 21.24 13.52 3.77
CA LYS A 91 22.61 13.64 3.22
C LYS A 91 23.16 15.08 3.24
N HIS A 92 22.54 16.01 3.96
CA HIS A 92 22.99 17.41 4.06
C HIS A 92 23.35 17.83 5.49
#